data_AF-A0A7J8ZGN8-F1
#
_entry.id   AF-A0A7J8ZGN8-F1
#
_cell.length_a   1.000
_cell.length_b   1.000
_cell.length_c   1.000
_cell.angle_alpha   90.00
_cell.angle_beta   90.00
_cell.angle_gamma   90.00
#
_symmetry.space_group_name_H-M   'P 1'
#
loop_
_entity.id
_entity.type
_entity.pdbx_description
1 polymer ?
#
loop_
_entity_poly.entity_id
_entity_poly.type
_entity_poly.pdbx_seq_one_letter_code
_entity_poly.pdbx_strand_id
1 'polypeptide(L)'
;MNATLVVPKLDQKSFWKDASDFTDIFDVDWFISFLSKDVKIIKQLPKRGGRTWTPYTMRVPRKCSERCYLNRVLPVLLKRHVSSLLKYF
;
A
#
# COMPACT_ATOMS: atom_id res chain seq x y z
N MET A 1 8.80 13.03 -2.54
CA MET A 1 7.40 12.97 -2.05
C MET A 1 7.44 12.44 -0.63
N ASN A 2 6.78 13.07 0.35
CA ASN A 2 6.82 12.62 1.75
C ASN A 2 5.68 11.62 2.02
N ALA A 3 5.86 10.38 1.55
CA ALA A 3 4.87 9.32 1.66
C ALA A 3 5.36 8.23 2.61
N THR A 4 4.42 7.54 3.25
CA THR A 4 4.70 6.38 4.10
C THR A 4 3.92 5.19 3.55
N LEU A 5 4.61 4.08 3.32
CA LEU A 5 4.00 2.83 2.93
C LEU A 5 3.49 2.10 4.17
N VAL A 6 2.29 1.55 4.08
CA VAL A 6 1.79 0.59 5.08
C VAL A 6 2.12 -0.81 4.57
N VAL A 7 2.52 -1.72 5.47
CA VAL A 7 2.77 -3.12 5.12
C VAL A 7 1.60 -3.65 4.27
N PRO A 8 1.89 -4.21 3.07
CA PRO A 8 0.84 -4.64 2.15
C PRO A 8 -0.06 -5.71 2.73
N LYS A 9 -1.28 -5.78 2.21
CA LYS A 9 -2.17 -6.93 2.40
C LYS A 9 -2.19 -7.77 1.14
N LEU A 10 -2.19 -9.09 1.32
CA LEU A 10 -2.30 -10.02 0.20
C LEU A 10 -3.76 -10.10 -0.26
N ASP A 11 -3.95 -10.19 -1.56
CA ASP A 11 -5.29 -10.41 -2.13
C ASP A 11 -5.63 -11.90 -2.06
N GLN A 12 -6.31 -12.28 -0.97
CA GLN A 12 -6.75 -13.63 -0.65
C GLN A 12 -7.95 -14.13 -1.50
N LYS A 13 -8.49 -13.29 -2.41
CA LYS A 13 -9.70 -13.62 -3.17
C LYS A 13 -9.45 -13.71 -4.67
N SER A 14 -8.73 -12.74 -5.23
CA SER A 14 -8.60 -12.63 -6.69
C SER A 14 -7.39 -13.40 -7.23
N PHE A 15 -6.35 -13.59 -6.41
CA PHE A 15 -5.04 -14.07 -6.87
C PHE A 15 -4.46 -15.15 -5.99
N TRP A 16 -4.46 -14.90 -4.70
CA TRP A 16 -3.90 -15.78 -3.70
C TRP A 16 -5.06 -16.57 -3.11
N LYS A 17 -5.17 -17.87 -3.37
CA LYS A 17 -6.23 -18.73 -2.79
C LYS A 17 -5.84 -19.27 -1.42
N ASP A 18 -5.01 -18.53 -0.70
CA ASP A 18 -4.51 -18.90 0.61
C ASP A 18 -4.96 -17.85 1.63
N ALA A 19 -5.30 -18.30 2.83
CA ALA A 19 -5.80 -17.43 3.91
C ALA A 19 -4.68 -16.73 4.69
N SER A 20 -3.42 -16.97 4.31
CA SER A 20 -2.25 -16.33 4.90
C SER A 20 -2.27 -14.82 4.69
N ASP A 21 -1.89 -14.09 5.73
CA ASP A 21 -1.56 -12.68 5.68
C ASP A 21 -0.11 -12.47 5.19
N PHE A 22 0.25 -11.22 4.89
CA PHE A 22 1.60 -10.88 4.44
C PHE A 22 2.67 -11.29 5.47
N THR A 23 2.35 -11.19 6.77
CA THR A 23 3.21 -11.56 7.89
C THR A 23 3.46 -13.06 8.00
N ASP A 24 2.56 -13.89 7.47
CA ASP A 24 2.66 -15.34 7.58
C ASP A 24 3.63 -15.90 6.52
N ILE A 25 3.87 -15.13 5.46
CA ILE A 25 4.71 -15.52 4.31
C ILE A 25 6.06 -14.79 4.33
N PHE A 26 6.08 -13.52 4.75
CA PHE A 26 7.27 -12.68 4.69
C PHE A 26 7.72 -12.22 6.09
N ASP A 27 9.03 -12.22 6.30
CA ASP A 27 9.62 -11.52 7.45
C ASP A 27 9.44 -10.01 7.28
N VAL A 28 8.45 -9.47 7.99
CA VAL A 28 8.06 -8.06 7.91
C VAL A 28 9.13 -7.15 8.49
N ASP A 29 9.86 -7.59 9.51
CA ASP A 29 10.89 -6.77 10.14
C ASP A 29 12.11 -6.66 9.22
N TRP A 30 12.50 -7.77 8.56
CA TRP A 30 13.50 -7.72 7.50
C TRP A 30 13.03 -6.87 6.31
N PHE A 31 11.79 -7.03 5.84
CA PHE A 31 11.23 -6.22 4.75
C PHE A 31 11.29 -4.72 5.03
N ILE A 32 10.90 -4.30 6.24
CA ILE A 32 10.96 -2.90 6.67
C ILE A 32 12.42 -2.43 6.75
N SER A 33 13.31 -3.22 7.37
CA SER A 33 14.72 -2.85 7.52
C SER A 33 15.44 -2.77 6.18
N PHE A 34 15.11 -3.65 5.23
CA PHE A 34 15.75 -3.67 3.92
C PHE A 34 15.42 -2.42 3.11
N LEU A 35 14.17 -1.95 3.16
CA LEU A 35 13.70 -0.79 2.40
C LEU A 35 13.80 0.53 3.16
N SER A 36 14.27 0.53 4.40
CA SER A 36 14.21 1.71 5.28
C SER A 36 14.97 2.93 4.76
N LYS A 37 15.96 2.72 3.87
CA LYS A 37 16.74 3.80 3.24
C LYS A 37 15.97 4.52 2.14
N ASP A 38 15.09 3.81 1.44
CA ASP A 38 14.40 4.31 0.25
C ASP A 38 12.94 4.70 0.55
N VAL A 39 12.28 3.95 1.44
CA VAL A 39 10.85 4.09 1.73
C VAL A 39 10.60 3.98 3.22
N LYS A 40 9.84 4.93 3.78
CA LYS A 40 9.33 4.82 5.14
C LYS A 40 8.16 3.84 5.19
N ILE A 41 8.27 2.77 5.99
CA ILE A 41 7.25 1.73 6.10
C ILE A 41 6.73 1.64 7.55
N ILE A 42 5.41 1.52 7.72
CA ILE A 42 4.76 1.26 9.02
C ILE A 42 3.89 -0.01 8.94
N LYS A 43 3.80 -0.75 10.04
CA LYS A 43 3.03 -2.01 10.09
C LYS A 43 1.53 -1.79 9.93
N GLN A 44 0.99 -0.73 10.53
CA GLN A 44 -0.44 -0.42 10.51
C GLN A 44 -0.68 1.09 10.48
N LEU A 45 -1.85 1.50 9.99
CA LEU A 45 -2.25 2.91 9.96
C LEU A 45 -2.40 3.47 11.38
N PRO A 46 -1.83 4.65 11.69
CA PRO A 46 -1.94 5.25 13.01
C PRO A 46 -3.38 5.68 13.27
N LYS A 47 -3.91 5.44 14.47
CA LYS A 47 -5.25 5.94 14.85
C LYS A 47 -5.19 7.45 15.11
N ARG A 48 -6.11 8.23 14.54
CA ARG A 48 -6.22 9.68 14.82
C ARG A 48 -7.48 9.92 15.67
N GLY A 49 -7.32 10.28 16.93
CA GLY A 49 -8.43 10.52 17.86
C GLY A 49 -9.29 9.28 18.11
N GLY A 50 -8.67 8.10 18.20
CA GLY A 50 -9.38 6.82 18.39
C GLY A 50 -10.11 6.27 17.16
N ARG A 51 -10.18 7.03 16.05
CA ARG A 51 -10.82 6.60 14.81
C ARG A 51 -9.84 5.89 13.89
N THR A 52 -10.30 4.76 13.33
CA THR A 52 -9.63 4.06 12.23
C THR A 52 -9.78 4.87 10.95
N TRP A 53 -8.70 5.01 10.18
CA TRP A 53 -8.78 5.64 8.87
C TRP A 53 -9.53 4.74 7.89
N THR A 54 -10.37 5.33 7.04
CA THR A 54 -10.95 4.68 5.88
C THR A 54 -10.16 5.09 4.63
N PRO A 55 -9.30 4.20 4.09
CA PRO A 55 -8.51 4.52 2.91
C PRO A 55 -9.40 4.79 1.70
N TYR A 56 -9.04 5.78 0.88
CA TYR A 56 -9.63 5.92 -0.44
C TYR A 56 -9.08 4.82 -1.36
N THR A 57 -9.95 3.95 -1.84
CA THR A 57 -9.55 2.84 -2.72
C THR A 57 -9.55 3.27 -4.17
N MET A 58 -8.47 2.99 -4.90
CA MET A 58 -8.41 3.12 -6.35
C MET A 58 -7.77 1.89 -6.99
N ARG A 59 -8.18 1.61 -8.23
CA ARG A 59 -7.59 0.54 -9.05
C ARG A 59 -6.50 1.10 -9.95
N VAL A 60 -5.35 0.44 -9.97
CA VAL A 60 -4.17 0.82 -10.76
C VAL A 60 -3.74 -0.36 -11.64
N PRO A 61 -3.41 -0.14 -12.93
CA PRO A 61 -2.87 -1.19 -13.78
C PRO A 61 -1.63 -1.83 -13.15
N ARG A 62 -1.50 -3.15 -13.24
CA ARG A 62 -0.36 -3.88 -12.67
C ARG A 62 0.99 -3.38 -13.22
N LYS A 63 1.03 -3.02 -14.50
CA LYS A 63 2.17 -2.40 -15.19
C LYS A 63 1.89 -0.92 -15.48
N CYS A 64 1.69 -0.14 -14.42
CA CYS A 64 1.52 1.31 -14.56
C CYS A 64 2.86 1.95 -14.97
N SER A 65 2.90 2.54 -16.17
CA SER A 65 4.04 3.32 -16.64
C SER A 65 4.22 4.61 -15.83
N GLU A 66 5.36 5.29 -15.98
CA GLU A 66 5.59 6.61 -15.38
C GLU A 66 4.48 7.60 -15.73
N ARG A 67 4.04 7.64 -17.00
CA ARG A 67 2.93 8.48 -17.44
C ARG A 67 1.61 8.10 -16.75
N CYS A 68 1.37 6.81 -16.51
CA CYS A 68 0.23 6.36 -15.72
C CYS A 68 0.33 6.82 -14.26
N TYR A 69 1.52 6.75 -13.65
CA TYR A 69 1.74 7.22 -12.28
C TYR A 69 1.48 8.72 -12.16
N LEU A 70 2.12 9.53 -13.01
CA LEU A 70 2.01 10.99 -12.99
C LEU A 70 0.58 11.47 -13.22
N ASN A 71 -0.16 10.85 -14.16
CA ASN A 71 -1.49 11.32 -14.54
C ASN A 71 -2.62 10.72 -13.70
N ARG A 72 -2.45 9.52 -13.12
CA ARG A 72 -3.53 8.82 -12.39
C ARG A 72 -3.26 8.63 -10.91
N VAL A 73 -2.05 8.23 -10.53
CA VAL A 73 -1.74 7.84 -9.15
C VAL A 73 -1.34 9.05 -8.31
N LEU A 74 -0.38 9.83 -8.80
CA LEU A 74 0.17 10.99 -8.11
C LEU A 74 -0.90 12.01 -7.69
N PRO A 75 -1.89 12.39 -8.53
CA PRO A 75 -2.91 13.35 -8.14
C PRO A 75 -3.79 12.84 -6.99
N VAL A 76 -4.06 11.53 -6.94
CA VAL A 76 -4.85 10.93 -5.85
C VAL A 76 -4.06 10.91 -4.56
N LEU A 77 -2.78 10.52 -4.62
CA LEU A 77 -1.88 10.50 -3.46
C LEU A 77 -1.66 11.90 -2.86
N LEU A 78 -1.64 12.95 -3.70
CA LEU A 78 -1.51 14.33 -3.23
C LEU A 78 -2.82 14.87 -2.62
N LYS A 79 -3.98 14.45 -3.12
CA LYS A 79 -5.30 14.91 -2.67
C LYS A 79 -5.81 14.19 -1.42
N ARG A 80 -5.39 12.94 -1.19
CA ARG A 80 -5.92 12.07 -0.14
C ARG A 80 -4.88 11.81 0.93
N HIS A 81 -5.29 11.80 2.19
CA HIS A 81 -4.39 11.47 3.31
C HIS A 81 -4.01 9.99 3.38
N VAL A 82 -4.94 9.10 3.04
CA VAL A 82 -4.74 7.65 3.04
C VAL A 82 -5.39 7.06 1.80
N SER A 83 -4.61 6.33 1.00
CA SER A 83 -5.08 5.69 -0.23
C SER A 83 -4.70 4.22 -0.26
N SER A 84 -5.60 3.37 -0.74
CA SER A 84 -5.36 1.95 -1.01
C SER A 84 -5.33 1.72 -2.51
N LEU A 85 -4.19 1.25 -3.02
CA LEU A 85 -3.98 0.99 -4.45
C LEU A 85 -4.17 -0.50 -4.74
N LEU A 86 -5.30 -0.86 -5.35
CA LEU A 86 -5.58 -2.23 -5.77
C LEU A 86 -5.08 -2.45 -7.19
N LYS A 87 -4.44 -3.59 -7.46
CA LYS A 87 -3.92 -3.92 -8.78
C LYS A 87 -4.97 -4.66 -9.60
N TYR A 88 -5.05 -4.37 -10.90
CA TYR A 88 -5.83 -5.13 -11.87
C TYR A 88 -4.99 -5.43 -13.13
N PHE A 89 -5.40 -6.44 -13.89
CA PHE A 89 -4.77 -6.81 -15.16
C PHE A 89 -5.15 -5.88 -16.29
#